data_AF-A0A4V1T5N7-F1
#
_entry.id   AF-A0A4V1T5N7-F1
#
_cell.length_a   1.000
_cell.length_b   1.000
_cell.length_c   1.000
_cell.angle_alpha   90.00
_cell.angle_beta   90.00
_cell.angle_gamma   90.00
#
_symmetry.space_group_name_H-M   'P 1'
#
loop_
_entity.id
_entity.type
_entity.pdbx_description
1 polymer ?
#
loop_
_entity_poly.entity_id
_entity_poly.type
_entity_poly.pdbx_seq_one_letter_code
_entity_poly.pdbx_strand_id
1 'polypeptide(L)'
;MLAAYRSHVAERASLGIPPLPLSAPQTADLVALLKNPPAGEECFLVELISHRVPAGVDDAARVKSTFLEQVAKGTESSPLISRELAT
;
A
#
# COMPACT_ATOMS: atom_id res chain seq x y z
N MET A 1 -2.62 2.93 -10.57
CA MET A 1 -2.83 1.90 -9.54
C MET A 1 -4.30 1.77 -9.08
N LEU A 2 -4.90 2.77 -8.40
CA LEU A 2 -6.18 2.62 -7.69
C LEU A 2 -7.37 2.14 -8.54
N ALA A 3 -7.57 2.71 -9.73
CA ALA A 3 -8.67 2.29 -10.61
C ALA A 3 -8.54 0.82 -11.06
N ALA A 4 -7.32 0.40 -11.41
CA ALA A 4 -7.04 -0.99 -11.78
C ALA A 4 -7.24 -1.94 -10.60
N TYR A 5 -6.82 -1.54 -9.40
CA TYR A 5 -7.05 -2.31 -8.17
C TYR A 5 -8.55 -2.48 -7.89
N ARG A 6 -9.34 -1.39 -7.96
CA ARG A 6 -10.79 -1.44 -7.75
C ARG A 6 -11.50 -2.32 -8.80
N SER A 7 -11.09 -2.25 -10.06
CA SER A 7 -11.61 -3.12 -11.12
C SER A 7 -11.35 -4.60 -10.82
N HIS A 8 -10.13 -4.93 -10.38
CA HIS A 8 -9.76 -6.29 -10.02
C HIS A 8 -10.55 -6.82 -8.81
N VAL A 9 -10.75 -5.97 -7.79
CA VAL A 9 -11.59 -6.30 -6.63
C VAL A 9 -13.02 -6.58 -7.07
N ALA A 10 -13.60 -5.76 -7.95
CA ALA A 10 -14.96 -5.94 -8.44
C ALA A 10 -15.11 -7.23 -9.27
N GLU A 11 -14.16 -7.52 -10.16
CA GLU A 11 -14.13 -8.76 -10.95
C GLU A 11 -14.10 -9.99 -10.05
N ARG A 12 -13.20 -9.99 -9.05
CA ARG A 12 -13.07 -11.11 -8.11
C ARG A 12 -14.26 -11.23 -7.17
N ALA A 13 -14.83 -10.11 -6.72
CA ALA A 13 -16.06 -10.11 -5.95
C ALA A 13 -17.24 -10.68 -6.75
N SER A 14 -17.32 -10.44 -8.07
CA SER A 14 -18.34 -11.04 -8.94
C SER A 14 -18.24 -12.57 -9.03
N LEU A 15 -17.02 -13.09 -8.82
CA LEU A 15 -16.71 -14.53 -8.75
C LEU A 15 -16.80 -15.07 -7.30
N GLY A 16 -17.13 -14.24 -6.31
CA GLY A 16 -17.19 -14.63 -4.90
C GLY A 16 -15.83 -14.92 -4.25
N ILE A 17 -14.73 -14.48 -4.88
CA ILE A 17 -13.37 -14.73 -4.39
C ILE A 17 -12.71 -13.45 -3.86
N PRO A 18 -11.90 -13.52 -2.79
CA PRO A 18 -11.23 -12.35 -2.24
C PRO A 18 -10.20 -11.78 -3.24
N PRO A 19 -9.94 -10.47 -3.22
CA PRO A 19 -8.97 -9.84 -4.12
C PRO A 19 -7.55 -10.38 -3.87
N LEU A 20 -6.73 -10.40 -4.91
CA LEU A 20 -5.32 -10.75 -4.76
C LEU A 20 -4.56 -9.69 -3.96
N PRO A 21 -3.49 -10.09 -3.25
CA PRO A 21 -2.57 -9.15 -2.62
C PRO A 21 -1.90 -8.26 -3.67
N LEU A 22 -1.39 -7.11 -3.22
CA LEU A 22 -0.67 -6.17 -4.08
C LEU A 22 0.65 -6.76 -4.52
N SER A 23 0.96 -6.57 -5.80
CA SER A 23 2.26 -6.90 -6.36
C SER A 23 3.30 -5.83 -5.99
N ALA A 24 4.58 -6.13 -6.19
CA ALA A 24 5.67 -5.18 -5.97
C ALA A 24 5.49 -3.84 -6.72
N PRO A 25 5.16 -3.81 -8.03
CA PRO A 25 4.91 -2.55 -8.73
C PRO A 25 3.68 -1.80 -8.20
N GLN A 26 2.61 -2.51 -7.83
CA GLN A 26 1.44 -1.89 -7.21
C GLN A 26 1.75 -1.28 -5.84
N THR A 27 2.63 -1.93 -5.07
CA THR A 27 3.09 -1.44 -3.77
C THR A 27 4.00 -0.22 -3.93
N ALA A 28 4.86 -0.19 -4.96
CA ALA A 28 5.66 0.98 -5.27
C ALA A 28 4.79 2.19 -5.68
N ASP A 29 3.78 1.97 -6.52
CA ASP A 29 2.79 3.01 -6.85
C ASP A 29 2.03 3.49 -5.60
N LEU A 30 1.66 2.56 -4.70
CA LEU A 30 0.99 2.88 -3.44
C LEU A 30 1.88 3.73 -2.54
N VAL A 31 3.18 3.44 -2.45
CA VAL A 31 4.15 4.27 -1.71
C VAL A 31 4.20 5.69 -2.28
N ALA A 32 4.22 5.85 -3.60
CA ALA A 32 4.17 7.18 -4.21
C ALA A 32 2.88 7.96 -3.84
N LEU A 33 1.74 7.27 -3.81
CA LEU A 33 0.47 7.84 -3.37
C LEU A 33 0.46 8.16 -1.87
N LEU A 34 1.08 7.34 -1.02
CA LEU A 34 1.20 7.61 0.43
C LEU A 34 2.02 8.88 0.69
N LYS A 35 2.97 9.22 -0.18
CA LYS A 35 3.78 10.45 -0.08
C LYS A 35 3.02 11.68 -0.57
N ASN A 36 2.18 11.51 -1.60
CA ASN A 36 1.34 12.57 -2.16
C ASN A 36 -0.12 12.08 -2.29
N PRO A 37 -0.86 12.01 -1.17
CA PRO A 37 -2.18 11.40 -1.20
C PRO A 37 -3.19 12.31 -1.91
N PRO A 38 -4.04 11.75 -2.80
CA PRO A 38 -5.20 12.47 -3.29
C PRO A 38 -6.21 12.67 -2.15
N ALA A 39 -6.84 13.84 -2.12
CA ALA A 39 -7.82 14.17 -1.09
C ALA A 39 -8.98 13.17 -1.07
N GLY A 40 -9.31 12.65 0.12
CA GLY A 40 -10.41 11.71 0.33
C GLY A 40 -10.06 10.23 0.13
N GLU A 41 -8.81 9.90 -0.23
CA GLU A 41 -8.33 8.53 -0.38
C GLU A 41 -7.36 8.11 0.75
N GLU A 42 -7.11 8.98 1.73
CA GLU A 42 -6.09 8.81 2.76
C GLU A 42 -6.25 7.49 3.54
N CYS A 43 -7.45 7.27 4.08
CA CYS A 43 -7.77 6.06 4.82
C CYS A 43 -7.63 4.80 3.96
N PHE A 44 -8.01 4.88 2.69
CA PHE A 44 -7.94 3.75 1.78
C PHE A 44 -6.48 3.37 1.49
N LEU A 45 -5.60 4.34 1.26
CA LEU A 45 -4.18 4.08 1.06
C LEU A 45 -3.52 3.42 2.29
N VAL A 46 -3.88 3.88 3.49
CA VAL A 46 -3.40 3.28 4.75
C VAL A 46 -3.94 1.84 4.93
N GLU A 47 -5.20 1.59 4.56
CA GLU A 47 -5.77 0.24 4.60
C GLU A 47 -5.04 -0.71 3.63
N LEU A 48 -4.76 -0.24 2.41
CA LEU A 48 -4.05 -1.02 1.40
C LEU A 48 -2.65 -1.45 1.86
N ILE A 49 -1.85 -0.52 2.38
CA ILE A 49 -0.48 -0.83 2.84
C ILE A 49 -0.52 -1.73 4.08
N SER A 50 -1.55 -1.59 4.93
CA SER A 50 -1.72 -2.38 6.16
C SER A 50 -2.11 -3.83 5.87
N HIS A 51 -3.09 -4.05 4.99
CA HIS A 51 -3.77 -5.35 4.86
C HIS A 51 -3.61 -6.04 3.51
N ARG A 52 -3.17 -5.32 2.47
CA ARG A 52 -3.14 -5.86 1.10
C ARG A 52 -1.74 -6.13 0.56
N VAL A 53 -0.69 -5.74 1.28
CA VAL A 53 0.68 -6.15 0.94
C VAL A 53 0.97 -7.52 1.58
N PRO A 54 1.50 -8.49 0.84
CA PRO A 54 1.88 -9.78 1.40
C PRO A 54 2.96 -9.61 2.48
N ALA A 55 3.02 -10.54 3.42
CA ALA A 55 4.04 -10.56 4.46
C ALA A 55 5.23 -11.45 4.08
N GLY A 56 6.36 -11.30 4.79
CA GLY A 56 7.54 -12.16 4.63
C GLY A 56 8.53 -11.62 3.59
N VAL A 57 9.09 -12.51 2.79
CA VAL A 57 10.19 -12.22 1.83
C VAL A 57 9.70 -11.91 0.41
N ASP A 58 8.40 -11.69 0.23
CA ASP A 58 7.82 -11.29 -1.06
C ASP A 58 8.36 -9.93 -1.52
N ASP A 59 8.49 -9.73 -2.83
CA ASP A 59 9.00 -8.47 -3.37
C ASP A 59 8.13 -7.25 -2.97
N ALA A 60 6.81 -7.40 -2.88
CA ALA A 60 5.93 -6.35 -2.39
C ALA A 60 6.15 -6.08 -0.90
N ALA A 61 6.36 -7.13 -0.09
CA ALA A 61 6.69 -7.00 1.32
C ALA A 61 8.00 -6.22 1.51
N ARG A 62 9.00 -6.50 0.67
CA ARG A 62 10.27 -5.78 0.66
C ARG A 62 10.09 -4.31 0.36
N VAL A 63 9.33 -3.95 -0.68
CA VAL A 63 9.01 -2.54 -1.00
C VAL A 63 8.35 -1.84 0.17
N LYS A 64 7.35 -2.46 0.81
CA LYS A 64 6.71 -1.93 2.02
C LYS A 64 7.70 -1.73 3.15
N SER A 65 8.51 -2.74 3.47
CA SER A 65 9.47 -2.67 4.58
C SER A 65 10.51 -1.57 4.38
N THR A 66 11.05 -1.43 3.17
CA THR A 66 12.02 -0.36 2.84
C THR A 66 11.40 1.02 3.00
N PHE A 67 10.16 1.21 2.55
CA PHE A 67 9.47 2.48 2.73
C PHE A 67 9.20 2.79 4.21
N LEU A 68 8.66 1.85 4.98
CA LEU A 68 8.40 2.06 6.41
C LEU A 68 9.70 2.32 7.18
N GLU A 69 10.78 1.60 6.87
CA GLU A 69 12.11 1.84 7.46
C GLU A 69 12.62 3.25 7.15
N GLN A 70 12.48 3.72 5.92
CA GLN A 70 12.88 5.08 5.54
C GLN A 70 12.04 6.15 6.24
N VAL A 71 10.74 5.92 6.42
CA VAL A 71 9.87 6.82 7.19
C VAL A 71 10.28 6.83 8.67
N ALA A 72 10.50 5.66 9.27
CA ALA A 72 10.95 5.54 10.66
C ALA A 72 12.30 6.25 10.90
N LYS A 73 13.25 6.13 9.96
CA LYS A 73 14.54 6.85 9.98
C LYS A 73 14.43 8.33 9.67
N GLY A 74 13.29 8.79 9.14
CA GLY A 74 13.09 10.17 8.70
C GLY A 74 13.78 10.54 7.40
N THR A 75 14.23 9.56 6.62
CA THR A 75 14.77 9.77 5.26
C THR A 75 13.64 10.05 4.27
N GLU A 76 12.47 9.46 4.50
CA GLU A 76 11.25 9.77 3.77
C GLU A 76 10.16 10.29 4.70
N SER A 77 9.20 11.03 4.12
CA SER A 77 8.04 11.52 4.84
C SER A 77 6.76 11.18 4.08
N SER A 78 5.72 10.85 4.83
CA SER A 78 4.36 10.68 4.34
C SER A 78 3.43 11.45 5.27
N PRO A 79 2.47 12.22 4.75
CA PRO A 79 1.45 12.88 5.58
C PRO A 79 0.53 11.87 6.30
N LEU A 80 0.52 10.60 5.89
CA LEU A 80 -0.40 9.57 6.40
C LEU A 80 0.25 8.58 7.36
N ILE A 81 1.57 8.43 7.30
CA ILE A 81 2.32 7.46 8.10
C ILE A 81 3.34 8.22 8.94
N SER A 82 3.05 8.30 10.24
CA SER A 82 4.00 8.84 11.22
C SER A 82 5.14 7.84 11.46
N ARG A 83 6.25 8.31 12.05
CA ARG A 83 7.37 7.44 12.41
C ARG A 83 6.96 6.33 13.37
N GLU A 84 6.08 6.65 14.32
CA GLU A 84 5.53 5.70 15.29
C GLU A 84 4.69 4.61 14.63
N LEU A 85 3.96 4.96 13.56
CA LEU A 85 3.16 4.00 12.78
C LEU A 85 4.04 3.14 11.85
N ALA A 86 5.28 3.55 11.61
CA ALA A 86 6.22 2.89 10.69
C ALA A 86 7.14 1.86 11.38
N THR A 87 7.11 1.76 12.71
CA THR A 87 7.85 0.80 13.55
C THR A 87 6.93 -0.25 14.14
#